data_AF-A0A3M2RDV6-F1
#
_entry.id   AF-A0A3M2RDV6-F1
#
_cell.length_a   1.000
_cell.length_b   1.000
_cell.length_c   1.000
_cell.angle_alpha   90.00
_cell.angle_beta   90.00
_cell.angle_gamma   90.00
#
_symmetry.space_group_name_H-M   'P 1'
#
loop_
_entity.id
_entity.type
_entity.pdbx_description
1 polymer ?
#
loop_
_entity_poly.entity_id
_entity_poly.type
_entity_poly.pdbx_seq_one_letter_code
_entity_poly.pdbx_strand_id
1 'polypeptide(L)'
;MIFNAQWTTSVVILGATVVSALIIKWFFQALTSPLNQYPGPFFAKWTNLWRFFVVRAGNSHITIRRLHQEYGPIVRLGPDILDLDYPELIKTLYGTDGKYLKVSSLSPTTDSIDD
;
A
#
# COMPACT_ATOMS: atom_id res chain seq x y z
N MET A 1 -22.51 -24.07 37.47
CA MET A 1 -21.74 -24.32 36.23
C MET A 1 -22.01 -23.31 35.10
N ILE A 2 -23.07 -22.48 35.17
CA ILE A 2 -23.53 -21.59 34.08
C ILE A 2 -22.80 -20.22 34.05
N PHE A 3 -22.24 -19.78 35.17
CA PHE A 3 -21.63 -18.45 35.34
C PHE A 3 -20.34 -18.25 34.52
N ASN A 4 -19.53 -19.31 34.35
CA ASN A 4 -18.25 -19.25 33.64
C ASN A 4 -18.44 -19.14 32.12
N ALA A 5 -19.54 -19.69 31.60
CA ALA A 5 -19.82 -19.72 30.16
C ALA A 5 -20.22 -18.33 29.62
N GLN A 6 -21.01 -17.56 30.38
CA GLN A 6 -21.47 -16.23 29.94
C GLN A 6 -20.31 -15.24 29.75
N TRP A 7 -19.31 -15.28 30.64
CA TRP A 7 -18.12 -14.42 30.53
C TRP A 7 -17.26 -14.76 29.32
N THR A 8 -17.07 -16.05 29.03
CA THR A 8 -16.31 -16.47 27.84
C THR A 8 -16.98 -16.03 26.54
N THR A 9 -18.30 -16.13 26.43
CA THR A 9 -19.03 -15.66 25.24
C THR A 9 -18.92 -14.15 25.05
N SER A 10 -19.02 -13.36 26.14
CA SER A 10 -18.88 -11.91 26.07
C SER A 10 -17.49 -11.47 25.62
N VAL A 11 -16.42 -12.12 26.10
CA VAL A 11 -15.04 -11.84 25.68
C VAL A 11 -14.82 -12.18 24.21
N VAL A 12 -15.35 -13.31 23.74
CA VAL A 12 -15.24 -13.72 22.32
C VAL A 12 -15.99 -12.76 21.41
N ILE A 13 -17.21 -12.34 21.78
CA ILE A 13 -18.01 -11.39 21.00
C ILE A 13 -17.31 -10.03 20.93
N LEU A 14 -16.79 -9.52 22.06
CA LEU A 14 -16.04 -8.26 22.09
C LEU A 14 -14.75 -8.33 21.26
N GLY A 15 -14.03 -9.44 21.32
CA GLY A 15 -12.86 -9.67 20.47
C GLY A 15 -13.24 -9.67 18.98
N ALA A 16 -14.30 -10.39 18.62
CA ALA A 16 -14.77 -10.48 17.24
C ALA A 16 -15.27 -9.12 16.70
N THR A 17 -15.96 -8.31 17.51
CA THR A 17 -16.42 -6.97 17.07
C THR A 17 -15.26 -6.02 16.86
N VAL A 18 -14.24 -6.03 17.72
CA VAL A 18 -13.02 -5.23 17.53
C VAL A 18 -12.29 -5.64 16.26
N VAL A 19 -12.10 -6.94 16.03
CA VAL A 19 -11.45 -7.45 14.81
C VAL A 19 -12.24 -7.05 13.56
N SER A 20 -13.58 -7.21 13.59
CA SER A 20 -14.46 -6.79 12.49
C SER A 20 -14.33 -5.29 12.20
N ALA A 21 -14.35 -4.45 13.23
CA ALA A 21 -14.21 -3.00 13.08
C ALA A 21 -12.85 -2.61 12.48
N LEU A 22 -11.75 -3.29 12.85
CA LEU A 22 -10.42 -3.06 12.28
C LEU A 22 -10.37 -3.44 10.80
N ILE A 23 -10.96 -4.58 10.42
CA ILE A 23 -11.04 -5.02 9.02
C ILE A 23 -11.84 -4.01 8.19
N ILE A 24 -12.99 -3.56 8.72
CA ILE A 24 -13.84 -2.57 8.07
C ILE A 24 -13.08 -1.26 7.89
N LYS A 25 -12.41 -0.75 8.94
CA LYS A 25 -11.61 0.48 8.84
C LYS A 25 -10.51 0.37 7.79
N TRP A 26 -9.79 -0.75 7.76
CA TRP A 26 -8.74 -1.01 6.76
C TRP A 26 -9.31 -1.01 5.34
N PHE A 27 -10.47 -1.65 5.16
CA PHE A 27 -11.15 -1.74 3.88
C PHE A 27 -11.66 -0.37 3.40
N PHE A 28 -12.27 0.41 4.29
CA PHE A 28 -12.68 1.78 3.99
C PHE A 28 -11.47 2.63 3.65
N GLN A 29 -10.37 2.55 4.39
CA GLN A 29 -9.15 3.32 4.08
C GLN A 29 -8.60 3.00 2.68
N ALA A 30 -8.61 1.73 2.28
CA ALA A 30 -8.22 1.32 0.93
C ALA A 30 -9.16 1.88 -0.18
N LEU A 31 -10.46 1.98 0.12
CA LEU A 31 -11.48 2.46 -0.80
C LEU A 31 -11.55 3.99 -0.92
N THR A 32 -11.41 4.72 0.20
CA THR A 32 -11.47 6.19 0.22
C THR A 32 -10.15 6.85 -0.17
N SER A 33 -9.12 6.06 -0.51
CA SER A 33 -7.85 6.60 -0.97
C SER A 33 -8.06 7.41 -2.27
N PRO A 34 -7.55 8.66 -2.35
CA PRO A 34 -7.70 9.51 -3.54
C PRO A 34 -7.07 8.89 -4.80
N LEU A 35 -6.29 7.82 -4.63
CA LEU A 35 -5.66 7.04 -5.69
C LEU A 35 -6.66 6.18 -6.48
N ASN A 36 -7.94 6.11 -6.10
CA ASN A 36 -8.95 5.33 -6.84
C ASN A 36 -9.30 5.90 -8.23
N GLN A 37 -8.89 7.14 -8.51
CA GLN A 37 -9.01 7.74 -9.85
C GLN A 37 -8.08 7.08 -10.88
N TYR A 38 -7.03 6.39 -10.45
CA TYR A 38 -6.06 5.80 -11.35
C TYR A 38 -6.45 4.36 -11.76
N PRO A 39 -6.24 4.01 -13.03
CA PRO A 39 -6.54 2.68 -13.53
C PRO A 39 -5.59 1.62 -12.96
N GLY A 40 -6.06 0.37 -12.84
CA GLY A 40 -5.25 -0.73 -12.33
C GLY A 40 -6.06 -2.01 -12.13
N PRO A 41 -5.37 -3.13 -11.81
CA PRO A 41 -6.00 -4.42 -11.60
C PRO A 41 -7.05 -4.33 -10.48
N PHE A 42 -8.20 -4.98 -10.68
CA PHE A 42 -9.32 -4.90 -9.73
C PHE A 42 -8.87 -5.21 -8.30
N PHE A 43 -8.12 -6.30 -8.09
CA PHE A 43 -7.63 -6.71 -6.78
C PHE A 43 -6.56 -5.79 -6.16
N ALA A 44 -5.83 -5.02 -6.97
CA ALA A 44 -4.83 -4.06 -6.51
C ALA A 44 -5.47 -2.85 -5.80
N LYS A 45 -6.75 -2.56 -6.11
CA LYS A 45 -7.50 -1.47 -5.45
C LYS A 45 -7.83 -1.79 -3.99
N TRP A 46 -8.05 -3.06 -3.67
CA TRP A 46 -8.57 -3.49 -2.37
C TRP A 46 -7.46 -3.98 -1.45
N THR A 47 -6.42 -4.62 -1.99
CA THR A 47 -5.41 -5.31 -1.16
C THR A 47 -4.03 -5.29 -1.79
N ASN A 48 -2.99 -5.36 -0.95
CA ASN A 48 -1.62 -5.63 -1.38
C ASN A 48 -1.39 -7.10 -1.80
N LEU A 49 -2.39 -7.99 -1.61
CA LEU A 49 -2.26 -9.42 -1.91
C LEU A 49 -2.02 -9.66 -3.40
N TRP A 50 -2.70 -8.91 -4.27
CA TRP A 50 -2.49 -9.01 -5.71
C TRP A 50 -1.01 -8.83 -6.07
N ARG A 51 -0.39 -7.76 -5.56
CA ARG A 51 1.04 -7.48 -5.77
C ARG A 51 1.92 -8.57 -5.17
N PHE A 52 1.58 -9.08 -3.98
CA PHE A 52 2.31 -10.18 -3.36
C PHE A 52 2.30 -11.44 -4.24
N PHE A 53 1.14 -11.81 -4.80
CA PHE A 53 1.06 -12.95 -5.72
C PHE A 53 1.84 -12.72 -7.01
N VAL A 54 1.77 -11.52 -7.58
CA VAL A 54 2.52 -11.15 -8.80
C VAL A 54 4.03 -11.21 -8.57
N VAL A 55 4.52 -10.75 -7.42
CA VAL A 55 5.94 -10.85 -7.03
C VAL A 55 6.32 -12.30 -6.74
N ARG A 56 5.47 -13.05 -6.04
CA ARG A 56 5.71 -14.48 -5.73
C ARG A 56 5.78 -15.35 -6.99
N ALA A 57 5.07 -14.97 -8.04
CA ALA A 57 5.13 -15.63 -9.34
C ALA A 57 6.44 -15.35 -10.12
N GLY A 58 7.28 -14.42 -9.66
CA GLY A 58 8.56 -14.05 -10.30
C GLY A 58 8.44 -13.20 -11.57
N ASN A 59 7.22 -12.99 -12.07
CA ASN A 59 6.95 -12.31 -13.35
C ASN A 59 6.45 -10.87 -13.16
N SER A 60 6.73 -10.24 -12.02
CA SER A 60 6.21 -8.92 -11.68
C SER A 60 6.54 -7.84 -12.71
N HIS A 61 7.79 -7.80 -13.18
CA HIS A 61 8.25 -6.85 -14.20
C HIS A 61 7.48 -7.00 -15.52
N ILE A 62 7.16 -8.24 -15.94
CA ILE A 62 6.39 -8.51 -17.16
C ILE A 62 4.94 -8.06 -16.96
N THR A 63 4.34 -8.39 -15.82
CA THR A 63 2.97 -8.01 -15.49
C THR A 63 2.81 -6.50 -15.42
N ILE A 64 3.73 -5.80 -14.76
CA ILE A 64 3.76 -4.35 -14.65
C ILE A 64 3.92 -3.71 -16.04
N ARG A 65 4.85 -4.20 -16.86
CA ARG A 65 5.01 -3.73 -18.25
C ARG A 65 3.72 -3.88 -19.05
N ARG A 66 3.03 -5.02 -18.93
CA ARG A 66 1.73 -5.23 -19.60
C ARG A 66 0.67 -4.25 -19.09
N LEU A 67 0.63 -3.99 -17.78
CA LEU A 67 -0.31 -3.03 -17.21
C LEU A 67 -0.08 -1.61 -17.73
N HIS A 68 1.17 -1.19 -17.86
CA HIS A 68 1.49 0.11 -18.46
C HIS A 68 1.14 0.18 -19.95
N GLN A 69 1.21 -0.95 -20.68
CA GLN A 69 0.74 -1.01 -22.06
C GLN A 69 -0.80 -0.91 -22.18
N GLU A 70 -1.54 -1.42 -21.20
CA GLU A 70 -3.02 -1.47 -21.22
C GLU A 70 -3.65 -0.20 -20.65
N TYR A 71 -3.17 0.27 -19.50
CA TYR A 71 -3.74 1.39 -18.75
C TYR A 71 -2.99 2.71 -18.94
N GLY A 72 -1.79 2.65 -19.55
CA GLY A 72 -0.96 3.82 -19.81
C GLY A 72 0.11 4.07 -18.73
N PRO A 73 0.67 5.28 -18.69
CA PRO A 73 1.87 5.57 -17.91
C PRO A 73 1.66 5.59 -16.39
N ILE A 74 0.42 5.57 -15.89
CA ILE A 74 0.11 5.54 -14.46
C ILE A 74 -0.74 4.32 -14.15
N VAL A 75 -0.25 3.46 -13.26
CA VAL A 75 -0.95 2.23 -12.86
C VAL A 75 -0.99 2.12 -11.34
N ARG A 76 -2.16 1.80 -10.78
CA ARG A 76 -2.29 1.48 -9.36
C ARG A 76 -1.92 0.03 -9.09
N LEU A 77 -0.88 -0.20 -8.29
CA LEU A 77 -0.41 -1.55 -7.90
C LEU A 77 -0.86 -1.97 -6.50
N GLY A 78 -1.38 -1.04 -5.70
CA GLY A 78 -1.88 -1.29 -4.35
C GLY A 78 -2.81 -0.18 -3.85
N PRO A 79 -3.40 -0.34 -2.65
CA PRO A 79 -4.29 0.67 -2.08
C PRO A 79 -3.61 2.05 -1.97
N ASP A 80 -2.35 2.10 -1.57
CA ASP A 80 -1.58 3.35 -1.44
C ASP A 80 -0.31 3.35 -2.30
N ILE A 81 -0.32 2.62 -3.42
CA ILE A 81 0.86 2.44 -4.28
C ILE A 81 0.49 2.69 -5.75
N LEU A 82 1.19 3.64 -6.36
CA LEU A 82 1.16 3.93 -7.79
C LEU A 82 2.52 3.62 -8.41
N ASP A 83 2.47 3.12 -9.63
CA ASP A 83 3.62 2.95 -10.51
C ASP A 83 3.52 3.94 -11.66
N LEU A 84 4.66 4.56 -11.97
CA LEU A 84 4.77 5.68 -12.89
C LEU A 84 5.85 5.37 -13.94
N ASP A 85 5.44 5.24 -15.20
CA ASP A 85 6.33 5.00 -16.33
C ASP A 85 6.57 6.32 -17.09
N TYR A 86 7.26 7.26 -16.44
CA TYR A 86 7.61 8.57 -16.98
C TYR A 86 9.12 8.82 -16.89
N PRO A 87 9.85 8.76 -18.01
CA PRO A 87 11.31 9.01 -18.04
C PRO A 87 11.69 10.39 -17.51
N GLU A 88 10.87 11.41 -17.76
CA GLU A 88 11.08 12.80 -17.32
C GLU A 88 10.98 12.97 -15.80
N LEU A 89 10.16 12.15 -15.13
CA LEU A 89 9.96 12.21 -13.69
C LEU A 89 11.16 11.68 -12.91
N ILE A 90 12.00 10.85 -13.52
CA ILE A 90 13.21 10.29 -12.88
C ILE A 90 14.13 11.43 -12.42
N LYS A 91 14.38 12.43 -13.27
CA LYS A 91 15.24 13.57 -12.93
C LYS A 91 14.65 14.43 -11.82
N THR A 92 13.32 14.56 -11.78
CA THR A 92 12.60 15.36 -10.79
C THR A 92 12.51 14.66 -9.43
N LEU A 93 12.26 13.34 -9.41
CA LEU A 93 12.13 12.56 -8.18
C LEU A 93 13.47 12.26 -7.52
N TYR A 94 14.51 12.03 -8.33
CA TYR A 94 15.87 11.75 -7.86
C TYR A 94 16.79 12.98 -7.92
N GLY A 95 16.23 14.16 -8.16
CA GLY A 95 16.97 15.40 -8.16
C GLY A 95 17.49 15.77 -6.76
N THR A 96 18.66 16.39 -6.71
CA THR A 96 19.31 16.84 -5.45
C THR A 96 18.68 18.12 -4.90
N ASP A 97 17.62 18.63 -5.52
CA ASP A 97 16.92 19.87 -5.16
C ASP A 97 16.08 19.76 -3.87
N GLY A 98 16.14 18.63 -3.15
CA GLY A 98 15.61 18.47 -1.80
C GLY A 98 14.08 18.45 -1.67
N LYS A 99 13.35 18.52 -2.79
CA LYS A 99 11.89 18.59 -2.83
C LYS A 99 11.21 17.25 -2.51
N TYR A 100 11.86 16.14 -2.86
CA TYR A 100 11.35 14.78 -2.63
C TYR A 100 12.34 14.02 -1.75
N LEU A 101 12.22 14.19 -0.44
CA LEU A 101 13.11 13.52 0.51
C LEU A 101 12.77 12.04 0.63
N LYS A 102 13.81 11.20 0.63
CA LYS A 102 13.71 9.85 1.15
C LYS A 102 13.29 9.95 2.62
N VAL A 103 12.51 8.97 3.11
CA VAL A 103 12.15 8.89 4.53
C VAL A 103 13.38 9.10 5.42
N SER A 104 13.24 9.92 6.47
CA SER A 104 14.35 10.35 7.34
C SER A 104 15.14 9.18 7.94
N SER A 105 14.50 8.03 8.13
CA SER A 105 15.12 6.78 8.58
C SER A 105 16.24 6.25 7.66
N LEU A 106 16.33 6.71 6.41
CA LEU A 106 17.34 6.31 5.43
C LEU A 106 18.19 7.49 4.96
N SER A 107 17.99 8.67 5.53
CA SER A 107 18.90 9.78 5.31
C SER A 107 20.24 9.42 5.96
N PRO A 108 21.37 9.48 5.24
CA PRO A 108 22.67 9.42 5.90
C PRO A 108 22.67 10.51 6.96
N THR A 109 22.98 10.13 8.20
CA THR A 109 22.98 11.02 9.36
C THR A 109 23.87 12.22 9.06
N THR A 110 23.28 13.33 8.61
CA THR A 110 23.98 14.57 8.31
C THR A 110 24.45 15.29 9.58
N ASP A 111 24.19 14.72 10.76
CA ASP A 111 24.68 15.19 12.07
C ASP A 111 26.22 15.14 12.23
N SER A 112 26.97 14.90 11.16
CA SER A 112 28.45 14.88 11.16
C SER A 112 29.08 15.82 10.14
N ILE A 113 28.29 16.67 9.46
CA ILE A 113 28.77 17.67 8.50
C ILE A 113 28.36 19.07 9.00
N ASP A 114 28.62 19.39 10.26
CA ASP A 114 28.45 20.73 10.84
C ASP A 114 29.54 21.01 11.91
N ASP A 115 30.78 20.55 11.68
CA ASP A 115 32.02 20.96 12.39
C ASP A 115 33.04 21.56 11.42
#